data_AF-A0A958TKY7-F1
#
_entry.id   AF-A0A958TKY7-F1
#
_cell.length_a   1.000
_cell.length_b   1.000
_cell.length_c   1.000
_cell.angle_alpha   90.00
_cell.angle_beta   90.00
_cell.angle_gamma   90.00
#
_symmetry.space_group_name_H-M   'P 1'
#
loop_
_entity.id
_entity.type
_entity.pdbx_description
1 polymer ?
#
loop_
_entity_poly.entity_id
_entity_poly.type
_entity_poly.pdbx_seq_one_letter_code
_entity_poly.pdbx_strand_id
1 'polypeptide(L)'
;MQTKTPKIAEYLSLFVMTCFTILAIYNKQISVFYIIYLFWCDEFLKTLFDRLRYHFKKDKLQNATNYLSNTKSRLFMLMVYLVFIIVCFGLMLDWNNTDLVLGNFEVFFFKNPLFNFSLVTFLLREVYLYANDYSYLTPHHLLSSGIITLHVSLVLGITLSFLIKKEFMVFENYTAIIAIIPFLILKVFFEVQEIKYNSKEKEK
;
A
#
# COMPACT_ATOMS: atom_id res chain seq x y z
N MET A 1 -8.02 28.00 -14.50
CA MET A 1 -7.46 28.02 -13.14
C MET A 1 -6.82 26.64 -12.90
N GLN A 2 -5.52 26.49 -13.14
CA GLN A 2 -4.81 25.21 -12.99
C GLN A 2 -4.63 24.90 -11.51
N THR A 3 -5.40 23.96 -10.98
CA THR A 3 -5.37 23.62 -9.55
C THR A 3 -4.11 22.80 -9.24
N LYS A 4 -3.14 23.42 -8.58
CA LYS A 4 -1.90 22.84 -8.00
C LYS A 4 -2.15 21.76 -6.91
N THR A 5 -3.40 21.33 -6.72
CA THR A 5 -3.89 20.52 -5.60
C THR A 5 -3.66 19.00 -5.61
N PRO A 6 -3.33 18.28 -6.72
CA PRO A 6 -3.22 16.83 -6.63
C PRO A 6 -2.01 16.38 -5.78
N LYS A 7 -0.89 17.11 -5.86
CA LYS A 7 0.34 16.78 -5.12
C LYS A 7 0.14 16.87 -3.60
N ILE A 8 -0.59 17.88 -3.13
CA ILE A 8 -0.81 18.13 -1.70
C ILE A 8 -1.65 17.00 -1.09
N ALA A 9 -2.67 16.51 -1.80
CA ALA A 9 -3.50 15.40 -1.34
C ALA A 9 -2.70 14.09 -1.22
N GLU A 10 -1.81 13.81 -2.17
CA GLU A 10 -0.91 12.65 -2.14
C GLU A 10 0.07 12.73 -0.95
N TYR A 11 0.76 13.86 -0.77
CA TYR A 11 1.66 14.06 0.37
C TYR A 11 0.92 14.05 1.72
N LEU A 12 -0.27 14.63 1.80
CA LEU A 12 -1.09 14.63 3.01
C LEU A 12 -1.51 13.21 3.38
N SER A 13 -1.95 12.41 2.42
CA SER A 13 -2.32 11.01 2.66
C SER A 13 -1.14 10.17 3.12
N LEU A 14 0.04 10.36 2.51
CA LEU A 14 1.28 9.69 2.92
C LEU A 14 1.68 10.10 4.34
N PHE A 15 1.59 11.39 4.67
CA PHE A 15 1.87 11.91 6.00
C PHE A 15 0.90 11.34 7.05
N VAL A 16 -0.40 11.34 6.74
CA VAL A 16 -1.45 10.78 7.60
C VAL A 16 -1.17 9.30 7.82
N MET A 17 -0.95 8.51 6.77
CA MET A 17 -0.63 7.09 6.90
C MET A 17 0.63 6.87 7.75
N THR A 18 1.69 7.63 7.53
CA THR A 18 2.94 7.51 8.29
C THR A 18 2.70 7.80 9.77
N CYS A 19 1.97 8.89 10.08
CA CYS A 19 1.66 9.28 11.45
C CYS A 19 0.77 8.25 12.17
N PHE A 20 -0.26 7.74 11.48
CA PHE A 20 -1.13 6.70 12.04
C PHE A 20 -0.44 5.36 12.19
N THR A 21 0.48 5.02 11.29
CA THR A 21 1.31 3.82 11.43
C THR A 21 2.24 3.98 12.64
N ILE A 22 2.86 5.13 12.85
CA ILE A 22 3.68 5.41 14.04
C ILE A 22 2.84 5.33 15.33
N LEU A 23 1.63 5.89 15.36
CA LEU A 23 0.72 5.80 16.49
C LEU A 23 0.28 4.36 16.78
N ALA A 24 -0.02 3.59 15.73
CA ALA A 24 -0.42 2.20 15.90
C ALA A 24 0.79 1.31 16.31
N ILE A 25 2.02 1.63 15.92
CA ILE A 25 3.25 0.99 16.45
C ILE A 25 3.34 1.23 17.96
N TYR A 26 3.09 2.47 18.41
CA TYR A 26 3.15 2.84 19.82
C TYR A 26 2.14 2.05 20.68
N ASN A 27 0.97 1.76 20.13
CA ASN A 27 -0.07 0.97 20.81
C ASN A 27 0.24 -0.55 20.86
N LYS A 28 1.39 -1.02 20.35
CA LYS A 28 1.79 -2.44 20.29
C LYS A 28 0.80 -3.37 19.56
N GLN A 29 -0.09 -2.81 18.74
CA GLN A 29 -1.14 -3.54 18.03
C GLN A 29 -0.81 -3.83 16.56
N ILE A 30 0.43 -3.63 16.12
CA ILE A 30 0.83 -3.82 14.73
C ILE A 30 1.78 -5.00 14.57
N SER A 31 1.42 -5.88 13.63
CA SER A 31 2.26 -6.92 13.05
C SER A 31 2.80 -6.50 11.69
N VAL A 32 3.81 -7.22 11.19
CA VAL A 32 4.29 -7.06 9.80
C VAL A 32 3.14 -7.28 8.80
N PHE A 33 2.20 -8.18 9.12
CA PHE A 33 0.98 -8.40 8.33
C PHE A 33 0.17 -7.11 8.14
N TYR A 34 -0.08 -6.35 9.21
CA TYR A 34 -0.88 -5.12 9.15
C TYR A 34 -0.35 -4.15 8.08
N ILE A 35 0.96 -3.92 8.05
CA ILE A 35 1.56 -2.91 7.16
C ILE A 35 1.60 -3.40 5.72
N ILE A 36 2.00 -4.64 5.50
CA ILE A 36 2.04 -5.22 4.16
C ILE A 36 0.61 -5.28 3.59
N TYR A 37 -0.38 -5.64 4.41
CA TYR A 37 -1.78 -5.63 4.01
C TYR A 37 -2.30 -4.21 3.74
N LEU A 38 -1.88 -3.21 4.52
CA LEU A 38 -2.19 -1.80 4.25
C LEU A 38 -1.64 -1.35 2.90
N PHE A 39 -0.39 -1.73 2.56
CA PHE A 39 0.21 -1.43 1.26
C PHE A 39 -0.52 -2.12 0.12
N TRP A 40 -0.98 -3.35 0.36
CA TRP A 40 -1.81 -4.08 -0.59
C TRP A 40 -3.14 -3.37 -0.85
N CYS A 41 -3.84 -2.94 0.21
CA CYS A 41 -5.09 -2.20 0.09
C CYS A 41 -4.92 -0.88 -0.67
N ASP A 42 -3.83 -0.16 -0.43
CA ASP A 42 -3.51 1.08 -1.14
C ASP A 42 -3.36 0.86 -2.66
N GLU A 43 -2.56 -0.14 -3.06
CA GLU A 43 -2.36 -0.46 -4.48
C GLU A 43 -3.62 -1.05 -5.13
N PHE A 44 -4.42 -1.79 -4.36
CA PHE A 44 -5.72 -2.30 -4.79
C PHE A 44 -6.70 -1.15 -5.06
N LEU A 45 -6.78 -0.16 -4.17
CA LEU A 45 -7.63 1.03 -4.37
C LEU A 45 -7.20 1.79 -5.63
N LYS A 46 -5.91 2.07 -5.82
CA LYS A 46 -5.41 2.72 -7.06
C LYS A 46 -5.83 1.94 -8.31
N THR A 47 -5.63 0.62 -8.31
CA THR A 47 -6.00 -0.26 -9.44
C THR A 47 -7.52 -0.31 -9.68
N LEU A 48 -8.32 -0.25 -8.61
CA LEU A 48 -9.77 -0.19 -8.70
C LEU A 48 -10.23 1.13 -9.34
N PHE A 49 -9.67 2.26 -8.90
CA PHE A 49 -9.97 3.57 -9.47
C PHE A 49 -9.50 3.68 -10.93
N ASP A 50 -8.36 3.08 -11.31
CA ASP A 50 -7.96 2.95 -12.71
C ASP A 50 -9.00 2.21 -13.55
N ARG A 51 -9.52 1.08 -13.05
CA ARG A 51 -10.61 0.36 -13.72
C ARG A 51 -11.89 1.18 -13.81
N LEU A 52 -12.25 1.93 -12.77
CA LEU A 52 -13.41 2.82 -12.79
C LEU A 52 -13.23 3.93 -13.84
N ARG A 53 -12.04 4.53 -13.93
CA ARG A 53 -11.71 5.53 -14.97
C ARG A 53 -11.81 4.94 -16.37
N TYR A 54 -11.34 3.70 -16.57
CA TYR A 54 -11.55 2.99 -17.83
C TYR A 54 -13.02 2.77 -18.15
N HIS A 55 -13.89 2.55 -17.16
CA HIS A 55 -15.31 2.33 -17.44
C HIS A 55 -16.06 3.64 -17.72
N PHE A 56 -15.81 4.69 -16.94
CA PHE A 56 -16.58 5.94 -16.94
C PHE A 56 -15.97 7.08 -17.77
N LYS A 57 -14.67 7.04 -18.11
CA LYS A 57 -13.96 8.09 -18.85
C LYS A 57 -13.25 7.51 -20.10
N LYS A 58 -13.88 6.55 -20.79
CA LYS A 58 -13.34 5.88 -22.01
C LYS A 58 -12.86 6.86 -23.07
N ASP A 59 -13.58 7.96 -23.24
CA ASP A 59 -13.41 8.90 -24.36
C ASP A 59 -12.14 9.76 -24.25
N LYS A 60 -11.43 9.71 -23.12
CA LYS A 60 -10.18 10.45 -22.88
C LYS A 60 -8.92 9.57 -22.94
N LEU A 61 -9.05 8.28 -23.25
CA LEU A 61 -7.94 7.32 -23.25
C LEU A 61 -7.34 7.20 -24.64
N GLN A 62 -6.06 7.56 -24.77
CA GLN A 62 -5.32 7.52 -26.05
C GLN A 62 -5.09 6.08 -26.56
N ASN A 63 -5.07 5.08 -25.66
CA ASN A 63 -4.86 3.66 -25.99
C ASN A 63 -5.65 2.73 -25.04
N ALA A 64 -6.94 2.52 -25.31
CA ALA A 64 -7.86 1.77 -24.45
C ALA A 64 -7.51 0.27 -24.25
N THR A 65 -6.91 -0.38 -25.26
CA THR A 65 -6.58 -1.82 -25.21
C THR A 65 -5.39 -2.11 -24.30
N ASN A 66 -4.33 -1.30 -24.38
CA ASN A 66 -3.15 -1.41 -23.51
C ASN A 66 -3.50 -1.06 -22.05
N TYR A 67 -4.37 -0.08 -21.84
CA TYR A 67 -4.85 0.30 -20.51
C TYR A 67 -5.55 -0.89 -19.83
N LEU A 68 -6.49 -1.53 -20.52
CA LEU A 68 -7.24 -2.67 -19.96
C LEU A 68 -6.33 -3.88 -19.68
N SER A 69 -5.41 -4.19 -20.59
CA SER A 69 -4.45 -5.29 -20.42
C SER A 69 -3.55 -5.09 -19.19
N ASN A 70 -2.99 -3.87 -19.05
CA ASN A 70 -2.14 -3.52 -17.91
C ASN A 70 -2.91 -3.56 -16.59
N THR A 71 -4.12 -2.98 -16.52
CA THR A 71 -4.95 -3.02 -15.31
C THR A 71 -5.36 -4.45 -14.93
N LYS A 72 -5.65 -5.32 -15.91
CA LYS A 72 -5.99 -6.73 -15.66
C LYS A 72 -4.79 -7.49 -15.09
N SER A 73 -3.60 -7.30 -15.67
CA SER A 73 -2.38 -7.93 -15.19
C SER A 73 -1.99 -7.45 -13.79
N ARG A 74 -2.15 -6.14 -13.50
CA ARG A 74 -1.93 -5.59 -12.15
C ARG A 74 -2.87 -6.21 -11.12
N LEU A 75 -4.16 -6.34 -11.45
CA LEU A 75 -5.12 -7.00 -10.55
C LEU A 75 -4.76 -8.47 -10.30
N PHE A 76 -4.33 -9.20 -11.32
CA PHE A 76 -3.92 -10.59 -11.17
C PHE A 76 -2.73 -10.72 -10.21
N MET A 77 -1.69 -9.89 -10.37
CA MET A 77 -0.54 -9.86 -9.46
C MET A 77 -0.96 -9.52 -8.02
N LEU A 78 -1.86 -8.55 -7.84
CA LEU A 78 -2.40 -8.21 -6.52
C LEU A 78 -3.12 -9.39 -5.87
N MET A 79 -3.90 -10.17 -6.61
CA MET A 79 -4.57 -11.35 -6.05
C MET A 79 -3.58 -12.43 -5.61
N VAL A 80 -2.52 -12.66 -6.40
CA VAL A 80 -1.44 -13.58 -6.00
C VAL A 80 -0.76 -13.10 -4.70
N TYR A 81 -0.48 -11.80 -4.62
CA TYR A 81 0.10 -11.21 -3.41
C TYR A 81 -0.83 -11.29 -2.21
N LEU A 82 -2.14 -11.14 -2.38
CA LEU A 82 -3.11 -11.27 -1.29
C LEU A 82 -3.02 -12.65 -0.63
N VAL A 83 -3.05 -13.71 -1.44
CA VAL A 83 -2.93 -15.10 -0.94
C VAL A 83 -1.61 -15.27 -0.20
N PHE A 84 -0.52 -14.75 -0.76
CA PHE A 84 0.80 -14.84 -0.14
C PHE A 84 0.87 -14.08 1.19
N ILE A 85 0.28 -12.89 1.28
CA ILE A 85 0.22 -12.10 2.52
C ILE A 85 -0.54 -12.86 3.60
N ILE A 86 -1.71 -13.41 3.29
CA ILE A 86 -2.53 -14.15 4.26
C ILE A 86 -1.81 -15.41 4.74
N VAL A 87 -1.26 -16.21 3.82
CA VAL A 87 -0.62 -17.48 4.17
C VAL A 87 0.70 -17.27 4.91
N CYS A 88 1.60 -16.45 4.37
CA CYS A 88 2.93 -16.27 4.94
C CYS A 88 2.90 -15.37 6.18
N PHE A 89 2.25 -14.22 6.10
CA PHE A 89 2.28 -13.22 7.18
C PHE A 89 1.10 -13.34 8.13
N GLY A 90 -0.09 -13.71 7.65
CA GLY A 90 -1.26 -13.88 8.50
C GLY A 90 -1.22 -15.14 9.36
N LEU A 91 -0.68 -16.24 8.82
CA LEU A 91 -0.69 -17.56 9.47
C LEU A 91 0.71 -18.07 9.82
N MET A 92 1.60 -18.21 8.84
CA MET A 92 2.84 -18.99 8.99
C MET A 92 3.86 -18.34 9.94
N LEU A 93 4.00 -17.01 9.93
CA LEU A 93 5.00 -16.34 10.73
C LEU A 93 4.72 -16.36 12.24
N ASP A 94 3.44 -16.20 12.59
CA ASP A 94 2.96 -16.08 13.96
C ASP A 94 2.20 -17.33 14.44
N TRP A 95 2.35 -18.48 13.75
CA TRP A 95 1.61 -19.72 14.05
C TRP A 95 1.67 -20.16 15.52
N ASN A 96 2.76 -19.83 16.22
CA ASN A 96 2.96 -20.16 17.63
C ASN A 96 2.29 -19.17 18.60
N ASN A 97 1.78 -18.03 18.14
CA ASN A 97 1.16 -16.99 18.95
C ASN A 97 -0.28 -16.73 18.45
N THR A 98 -1.25 -17.39 19.10
CA THR A 98 -2.67 -17.32 18.74
C THR A 98 -3.24 -15.92 18.82
N ASP A 99 -2.76 -15.09 19.76
CA ASP A 99 -3.26 -13.73 19.95
C ASP A 99 -2.84 -12.81 18.79
N LEU A 100 -1.62 -12.97 18.28
CA LEU A 100 -1.14 -12.24 17.09
C LEU A 100 -1.87 -12.68 15.82
N VAL A 101 -2.10 -13.99 15.65
CA VAL A 101 -2.85 -14.51 14.50
C VAL A 101 -4.29 -13.98 14.52
N LEU A 102 -4.95 -13.97 15.68
CA LEU A 102 -6.29 -13.42 15.82
C LEU A 102 -6.30 -11.93 15.47
N GLY A 103 -5.34 -11.16 15.97
CA GLY A 103 -5.17 -9.74 15.62
C GLY A 103 -4.96 -9.51 14.11
N ASN A 104 -4.19 -10.37 13.44
CA ASN A 104 -4.01 -10.32 11.98
C ASN A 104 -5.34 -10.54 11.25
N PHE A 105 -6.16 -11.49 11.70
CA PHE A 105 -7.49 -11.71 11.13
C PHE A 105 -8.47 -10.58 11.43
N GLU A 106 -8.39 -9.95 12.61
CA GLU A 106 -9.18 -8.74 12.88
C GLU A 106 -8.86 -7.63 11.90
N VAL A 107 -7.59 -7.45 11.55
CA VAL A 107 -7.16 -6.50 10.52
C VAL A 107 -7.68 -6.92 9.13
N PHE A 108 -7.56 -8.20 8.78
CA PHE A 108 -8.04 -8.74 7.51
C PHE A 108 -9.55 -8.53 7.31
N PHE A 109 -10.34 -8.75 8.37
CA PHE A 109 -11.80 -8.60 8.38
C PHE A 109 -12.27 -7.18 8.70
N PHE A 110 -11.39 -6.17 8.66
CA PHE A 110 -11.73 -4.77 8.92
C PHE A 110 -12.39 -4.54 10.29
N LYS A 111 -11.99 -5.30 11.31
CA LYS A 111 -12.42 -5.09 12.71
C LYS A 111 -11.51 -4.11 13.44
N ASN A 112 -10.30 -3.86 12.94
CA ASN A 112 -9.37 -2.92 13.54
C ASN A 112 -9.70 -1.47 13.15
N PRO A 113 -10.04 -0.58 14.12
CA PRO A 113 -10.47 0.78 13.81
C PRO A 113 -9.34 1.66 13.24
N LEU A 114 -8.09 1.46 13.67
CA LEU A 114 -6.93 2.22 13.18
C LEU A 114 -6.60 1.84 11.73
N PHE A 115 -6.72 0.56 11.41
CA PHE A 115 -6.59 0.06 10.04
C PHE A 115 -7.66 0.68 9.14
N ASN A 116 -8.93 0.62 9.57
CA ASN A 116 -10.05 1.14 8.82
C ASN A 116 -9.94 2.65 8.58
N PHE A 117 -9.50 3.40 9.60
CA PHE A 117 -9.28 4.84 9.45
C PHE A 117 -8.21 5.13 8.38
N SER A 118 -7.07 4.43 8.43
CA SER A 118 -6.02 4.54 7.40
C SER A 118 -6.57 4.23 6.00
N LEU A 119 -7.37 3.17 5.87
CA LEU A 119 -8.00 2.80 4.60
C LEU A 119 -8.98 3.85 4.07
N VAL A 120 -9.78 4.45 4.95
CA VAL A 120 -10.68 5.56 4.58
C VAL A 120 -9.89 6.75 4.06
N THR A 121 -8.74 7.08 4.64
CA THR A 121 -7.91 8.19 4.14
C THR A 121 -7.37 7.94 2.74
N PHE A 122 -6.99 6.70 2.42
CA PHE A 122 -6.61 6.30 1.06
C PHE A 122 -7.78 6.38 0.09
N LEU A 123 -8.95 5.92 0.52
CA LEU A 123 -10.16 6.00 -0.29
C LEU A 123 -10.53 7.46 -0.59
N LEU A 124 -10.49 8.34 0.40
CA LEU A 124 -10.73 9.77 0.22
C LEU A 124 -9.73 10.42 -0.73
N ARG A 125 -8.44 10.04 -0.65
CA ARG A 125 -7.42 10.49 -1.60
C ARG A 125 -7.78 10.10 -3.03
N GLU A 126 -8.12 8.83 -3.27
CA GLU A 126 -8.45 8.35 -4.61
C GLU A 126 -9.74 8.96 -5.15
N VAL A 127 -10.77 9.13 -4.31
CA VAL A 127 -12.00 9.85 -4.68
C VAL A 127 -11.69 11.28 -5.09
N TYR A 128 -10.86 11.98 -4.30
CA TYR A 128 -10.46 13.35 -4.59
C TYR A 128 -9.70 13.44 -5.93
N LEU A 129 -8.74 12.54 -6.16
CA LEU A 129 -7.99 12.47 -7.41
C LEU A 129 -8.91 12.14 -8.60
N TYR A 130 -9.84 11.20 -8.43
CA TYR A 130 -10.80 10.83 -9.47
C TYR A 130 -11.71 12.00 -9.88
N ALA A 131 -12.19 12.77 -8.89
CA ALA A 131 -13.05 13.93 -9.10
C ALA A 131 -12.29 15.10 -9.75
N ASN A 132 -11.03 15.33 -9.38
CA ASN A 132 -10.21 16.43 -9.89
C ASN A 132 -9.32 16.09 -11.10
N ASP A 133 -9.33 14.85 -11.61
CA ASP A 133 -8.54 14.49 -12.78
C ASP A 133 -9.19 14.98 -14.08
N TYR A 134 -8.61 16.07 -14.62
CA TYR A 134 -8.91 16.69 -15.91
C TYR A 134 -7.85 16.43 -17.00
N SER A 135 -6.74 15.77 -16.69
CA SER A 135 -5.60 15.59 -17.61
C SER A 135 -5.38 14.14 -18.04
N TYR A 136 -4.76 13.98 -19.21
CA TYR A 136 -4.49 12.72 -19.92
C TYR A 136 -3.98 11.62 -18.99
N LEU A 137 -4.67 10.48 -19.01
CA LEU A 137 -4.28 9.31 -18.24
C LEU A 137 -3.12 8.60 -18.94
N THR A 138 -1.91 8.78 -18.42
CA THR A 138 -0.83 7.84 -18.71
C THR A 138 -1.08 6.57 -17.91
N PRO A 139 -1.05 5.38 -18.55
CA PRO A 139 -1.29 4.13 -17.86
C PRO A 139 -0.15 3.87 -16.86
N HIS A 140 -0.49 3.60 -15.60
CA HIS A 140 0.45 2.99 -14.67
C HIS A 140 0.97 1.68 -15.28
N HIS A 141 2.29 1.61 -15.43
CA HIS A 141 2.96 0.45 -16.02
C HIS A 141 2.77 -0.80 -15.13
N LEU A 142 3.03 -1.99 -15.69
CA LEU A 142 3.08 -3.26 -14.95
C LEU A 142 4.06 -3.23 -13.76
N LEU A 143 5.04 -2.32 -13.82
CA LEU A 143 6.01 -2.00 -12.78
C LEU A 143 5.66 -0.67 -12.10
N SER A 144 4.38 -0.49 -11.73
CA SER A 144 3.96 0.61 -10.87
C SER A 144 4.81 0.63 -9.60
N SER A 145 5.18 1.81 -9.13
CA SER A 145 5.95 1.98 -7.88
C SER A 145 5.31 1.24 -6.71
N GLY A 146 3.97 1.17 -6.64
CA GLY A 146 3.29 0.43 -5.58
C GLY A 146 3.41 -1.09 -5.68
N ILE A 147 3.42 -1.68 -6.88
CA ILE A 147 3.67 -3.13 -7.07
C ILE A 147 5.11 -3.48 -6.69
N ILE A 148 6.08 -2.63 -7.05
CA ILE A 148 7.48 -2.80 -6.65
C ILE A 148 7.60 -2.69 -5.13
N THR A 149 6.99 -1.68 -4.53
CA THR A 149 6.95 -1.49 -3.07
C THR A 149 6.44 -2.74 -2.39
N LEU A 150 5.35 -3.31 -2.89
CA LEU A 150 4.74 -4.51 -2.31
C LEU A 150 5.63 -5.73 -2.48
N HIS A 151 6.21 -5.95 -3.66
CA HIS A 151 7.12 -7.08 -3.91
C HIS A 151 8.35 -7.03 -3.00
N VAL A 152 9.00 -5.86 -2.92
CA VAL A 152 10.18 -5.67 -2.05
C VAL A 152 9.79 -5.80 -0.58
N SER A 153 8.61 -5.32 -0.18
CA SER A 153 8.09 -5.51 1.18
C SER A 153 7.92 -7.00 1.52
N LEU A 154 7.38 -7.82 0.60
CA LEU A 154 7.25 -9.26 0.85
C LEU A 154 8.60 -9.93 1.04
N VAL A 155 9.57 -9.64 0.17
CA VAL A 155 10.93 -10.19 0.27
C VAL A 155 11.59 -9.75 1.58
N LEU A 156 11.50 -8.47 1.93
CA LEU A 156 12.05 -7.90 3.16
C LEU A 156 11.39 -8.51 4.40
N GLY A 157 10.07 -8.73 4.38
CA GLY A 157 9.37 -9.32 5.50
C GLY A 157 9.79 -10.75 5.80
N ILE A 158 9.94 -11.59 4.77
CA ILE A 158 10.42 -12.96 4.97
C ILE A 158 11.85 -12.97 5.53
N THR A 159 12.75 -12.16 4.97
CA THR A 159 14.16 -12.13 5.40
C THR A 159 14.28 -11.60 6.82
N LEU A 160 13.55 -10.54 7.16
CA LEU A 160 13.58 -9.94 8.50
C LEU A 160 12.98 -10.88 9.55
N SER A 161 11.90 -11.58 9.23
CA SER A 161 11.33 -12.59 10.12
C SER A 161 12.26 -13.76 10.38
N PHE A 162 13.06 -14.18 9.39
CA PHE A 162 14.08 -15.20 9.59
C PHE A 162 15.25 -14.71 10.45
N LEU A 163 15.67 -13.45 10.26
CA LEU A 163 16.76 -12.84 11.00
C LEU A 163 16.41 -12.62 12.49
N ILE A 164 15.20 -12.13 12.77
CA ILE A 164 14.73 -11.89 14.15
C ILE A 164 14.65 -13.19 14.95
N LYS A 165 14.16 -14.29 14.35
CA LYS A 165 14.04 -15.59 15.02
C LYS A 165 15.39 -16.22 15.41
N LYS A 166 16.50 -15.81 14.78
CA LYS A 166 17.81 -16.46 14.97
C LYS A 166 18.71 -15.79 16.00
N GLU A 167 18.65 -14.46 16.20
CA GLU A 167 19.69 -13.75 16.97
C GLU A 167 19.21 -12.68 17.97
N PHE A 168 17.92 -12.34 18.02
CA PHE A 168 17.44 -11.16 18.77
C PHE A 168 16.65 -11.49 20.04
N MET A 169 17.23 -12.24 20.98
CA MET A 169 16.66 -12.37 22.35
C MET A 169 16.89 -11.13 23.24
N VAL A 170 17.70 -10.15 22.80
CA VAL A 170 18.14 -9.00 23.63
C VAL A 170 17.22 -7.77 23.49
N PHE A 171 16.33 -7.73 22.49
CA PHE A 171 15.55 -6.52 22.13
C PHE A 171 14.03 -6.69 22.21
N GLU A 172 13.50 -7.54 23.08
CA GLU A 172 12.06 -7.87 23.16
C GLU A 172 11.12 -6.66 23.14
N ASN A 173 11.51 -5.55 23.77
CA ASN A 173 10.68 -4.33 23.83
C ASN A 173 10.67 -3.49 22.55
N TYR A 174 11.62 -3.68 21.62
CA TYR A 174 11.77 -2.89 20.39
C TYR A 174 11.62 -3.71 19.11
N THR A 175 11.44 -5.04 19.23
CA THR A 175 11.33 -5.95 18.08
C THR A 175 10.28 -5.51 17.06
N ALA A 176 9.10 -5.07 17.50
CA ALA A 176 8.04 -4.59 16.60
C ALA A 176 8.45 -3.33 15.84
N ILE A 177 9.11 -2.38 16.51
CA ILE A 177 9.57 -1.12 15.91
C ILE A 177 10.65 -1.40 14.86
N ILE A 178 11.64 -2.22 15.20
CA ILE A 178 12.73 -2.61 14.30
C ILE A 178 12.20 -3.39 13.09
N ALA A 179 11.18 -4.22 13.29
CA ALA A 179 10.53 -4.96 12.21
C ALA A 179 9.82 -4.01 11.22
N ILE A 180 9.17 -2.96 11.71
CA ILE A 180 8.25 -2.14 10.93
C ILE A 180 8.92 -0.97 10.19
N ILE A 181 9.91 -0.31 10.82
CA ILE A 181 10.57 0.88 10.27
C ILE A 181 11.07 0.70 8.82
N PRO A 182 11.72 -0.42 8.45
CA PRO A 182 12.20 -0.62 7.08
C PRO A 182 11.09 -0.52 6.02
N PHE A 183 9.90 -1.02 6.34
CA PHE A 183 8.74 -0.96 5.45
C PHE A 183 8.22 0.45 5.25
N LEU A 184 8.17 1.24 6.33
CA LEU A 184 7.77 2.65 6.27
C LEU A 184 8.73 3.46 5.42
N ILE A 185 10.05 3.31 5.64
CA ILE A 185 11.07 4.01 4.85
C ILE A 185 10.92 3.66 3.37
N LEU A 186 10.74 2.37 3.07
CA LEU A 186 10.58 1.88 1.70
C LEU A 186 9.34 2.48 1.02
N LYS A 187 8.20 2.50 1.71
CA LYS A 187 6.95 3.09 1.20
C LYS A 187 7.10 4.58 0.90
N VAL A 188 7.64 5.34 1.87
CA VAL A 188 7.87 6.78 1.70
C VAL A 188 8.80 7.03 0.51
N PHE A 189 9.87 6.26 0.37
CA PHE A 189 10.81 6.39 -0.72
C PHE A 189 10.15 6.21 -2.10
N PHE A 190 9.42 5.12 -2.31
CA PHE A 190 8.80 4.83 -3.61
C PHE A 190 7.64 5.78 -3.94
N GLU A 191 6.83 6.18 -2.96
CA GLU A 191 5.75 7.14 -3.20
C GLU A 191 6.28 8.53 -3.53
N VAL A 192 7.34 9.00 -2.85
CA VAL A 192 7.97 10.28 -3.19
C VAL A 192 8.54 10.26 -4.61
N GLN A 193 9.09 9.13 -5.06
CA GLN A 193 9.55 8.97 -6.44
C GLN A 193 8.39 9.00 -7.43
N GLU A 194 7.28 8.33 -7.12
CA GLU A 194 6.08 8.31 -7.96
C GLU A 194 5.47 9.70 -8.13
N ILE A 195 5.31 10.46 -7.03
CA ILE A 195 4.78 11.84 -7.07
C ILE A 195 5.68 12.74 -7.93
N LYS A 196 7.01 12.61 -7.78
CA LYS A 196 7.99 13.36 -8.59
C LYS A 196 7.89 12.99 -10.07
N TYR A 197 7.73 11.71 -10.41
CA TYR A 197 7.61 11.25 -11.79
C TYR A 197 6.33 11.77 -12.44
N ASN A 198 5.17 11.57 -11.81
CA ASN A 198 3.87 12.03 -12.30
C ASN A 198 3.82 13.55 -12.46
N SER A 199 4.53 14.29 -11.62
CA SER A 199 4.63 15.74 -11.75
C SER A 199 5.39 16.20 -12.99
N LYS A 200 6.44 15.48 -13.39
CA LYS A 200 7.24 15.81 -14.58
C LYS A 200 6.52 15.47 -15.88
N GLU A 201 5.72 14.39 -15.91
CA GLU A 201 4.90 14.07 -17.08
C GLU A 201 3.80 15.12 -17.32
N LYS A 202 3.18 15.65 -16.27
CA LYS A 202 2.11 16.67 -16.39
C LYS A 202 2.61 18.06 -16.83
N GLU A 203 3.93 18.31 -16.77
CA GLU A 203 4.57 19.56 -17.21
C GLU A 203 5.12 19.47 -18.65
N LYS A 204 5.10 18.28 -19.28
CA LYS A 204 5.44 18.07 -20.70
C LYS A 204 4.19 18.12 -21.57
#